data_AF-A0A819NX42-F1
#
_entry.id   AF-A0A819NX42-F1
#
_cell.length_a   1.000
_cell.length_b   1.000
_cell.length_c   1.000
_cell.angle_alpha   90.00
_cell.angle_beta   90.00
_cell.angle_gamma   90.00
#
_symmetry.space_group_name_H-M   'P 1'
#
loop_
_entity.id
_entity.type
_entity.pdbx_description
1 polymer ?
#
loop_
_entity_poly.entity_id
_entity_poly.type
_entity_poly.pdbx_seq_one_letter_code
_entity_poly.pdbx_strand_id
1 'polypeptide(L)'
;MVSGFKKNLATKSSHTFDRHTYLPPSNVTIPAAIGVYDDPTCSKTDLDHPFFLVGYDTVTNGTFKQDYYIAKNSWGESWGNKGYIWMSRNRDNQCGIANIPNYPLI
;
A
#
# COMPACT_ATOMS: atom_id res chain seq x y z
N MET A 1 -4.96 -7.25 -23.22
CA MET A 1 -3.77 -6.37 -23.23
C MET A 1 -3.63 -5.77 -21.84
N VAL A 2 -2.50 -5.93 -21.16
CA VAL A 2 -2.27 -5.29 -19.84
C VAL A 2 -1.49 -4.00 -20.08
N SER A 3 -2.18 -2.85 -20.01
CA SER A 3 -1.62 -1.55 -20.38
C SER A 3 -1.23 -0.75 -19.15
N GLY A 4 0.02 -0.28 -19.09
CA GLY A 4 0.35 0.91 -18.30
C GLY A 4 1.10 0.76 -16.97
N PHE A 5 2.13 -0.09 -16.88
CA PHE A 5 3.16 0.08 -15.84
C PHE A 5 3.87 1.44 -16.02
N LYS A 6 3.45 2.48 -15.29
CA LYS A 6 4.17 3.76 -15.21
C LYS A 6 5.22 3.68 -14.12
N LYS A 7 6.51 3.64 -14.51
CA LYS A 7 7.70 3.42 -13.65
C LYS A 7 8.02 4.53 -12.61
N ASN A 8 7.08 5.43 -12.30
CA ASN A 8 7.38 6.72 -11.68
C ASN A 8 6.84 6.89 -10.23
N LEU A 9 6.69 5.80 -9.46
CA LEU A 9 6.16 5.87 -8.09
C LEU A 9 7.22 6.11 -7.00
N ALA A 10 8.49 6.29 -7.36
CA ALA A 10 9.56 6.53 -6.40
C ALA A 10 10.49 7.66 -6.88
N THR A 11 10.54 8.74 -6.09
CA THR A 11 11.53 9.82 -6.22
C THR A 11 12.86 9.39 -5.59
N LYS A 12 13.99 9.93 -6.06
CA LYS A 12 15.32 9.61 -5.51
C LYS A 12 15.42 10.05 -4.04
N SER A 13 15.24 9.10 -3.12
CA SER A 13 15.62 9.18 -1.72
C SER A 13 17.04 8.62 -1.57
N SER A 14 17.99 9.43 -1.08
CA SER A 14 19.38 9.03 -0.87
C SER A 14 19.68 8.64 0.58
N HIS A 15 18.67 8.14 1.30
CA HIS A 15 18.80 7.76 2.71
C HIS A 15 19.14 6.29 2.88
N THR A 16 19.92 5.99 3.92
CA THR A 16 20.39 4.63 4.24
C THR A 16 19.23 3.68 4.53
N PHE A 17 19.49 2.38 4.30
CA PHE A 17 18.52 1.27 4.34
C PHE A 17 18.07 0.92 5.78
N ASP A 18 17.50 1.89 6.51
CA ASP A 18 17.14 1.78 7.93
C ASP A 18 15.93 2.66 8.32
N ARG A 19 14.74 2.38 7.74
CA ARG A 19 13.43 2.59 8.41
C ARG A 19 12.25 1.91 7.71
N HIS A 20 11.19 1.71 8.49
CA HIS A 20 10.01 0.86 8.26
C HIS A 20 8.73 1.74 8.18
N THR A 21 7.61 1.31 7.57
CA THR A 21 6.49 2.22 7.16
C THR A 21 5.07 1.73 7.56
N TYR A 22 4.39 2.28 8.58
CA TYR A 22 3.14 1.66 9.10
C TYR A 22 1.99 1.68 8.09
N LEU A 23 1.33 0.55 8.13
CA LEU A 23 0.23 -0.03 7.38
C LEU A 23 -0.35 -1.07 8.36
N PRO A 24 -1.64 -1.46 8.27
CA PRO A 24 -2.47 -1.88 9.41
C PRO A 24 -1.76 -2.73 10.48
N PRO A 25 -1.91 -2.41 11.79
CA PRO A 25 -1.02 -2.89 12.84
C PRO A 25 -0.81 -4.40 12.90
N SER A 26 0.32 -4.80 13.48
CA SER A 26 0.83 -6.19 13.46
C SER A 26 -0.11 -7.31 13.97
N ASN A 27 -1.24 -6.96 14.58
CA ASN A 27 -2.29 -7.88 15.05
C ASN A 27 -3.57 -7.87 14.17
N VAL A 28 -3.63 -7.05 13.12
CA VAL A 28 -4.79 -6.89 12.25
C VAL A 28 -4.88 -8.07 11.28
N THR A 29 -5.61 -9.09 11.69
CA THR A 29 -6.16 -10.11 10.79
C THR A 29 -7.25 -9.47 9.93
N ILE A 30 -6.85 -8.81 8.84
CA ILE A 30 -7.75 -8.58 7.71
C ILE A 30 -8.19 -9.98 7.25
N PRO A 31 -9.51 -10.29 7.18
CA PRO A 31 -9.97 -11.53 6.54
C PRO A 31 -9.54 -11.57 5.06
N ALA A 32 -9.89 -12.63 4.33
CA ALA A 32 -9.80 -12.63 2.86
C ALA A 32 -10.87 -11.72 2.19
N ALA A 33 -11.08 -10.53 2.75
CA ALA A 33 -12.04 -9.53 2.30
C ALA A 33 -11.57 -8.91 0.99
N ILE A 34 -12.38 -9.08 -0.05
CA ILE A 34 -12.06 -8.70 -1.44
C ILE A 34 -12.36 -7.20 -1.62
N GLY A 35 -11.59 -6.35 -0.93
CA GLY A 35 -11.89 -4.91 -0.83
C GLY A 35 -10.66 -4.04 -0.59
N VAL A 36 -10.87 -2.72 -0.71
CA VAL A 36 -9.85 -1.70 -0.46
C VAL A 36 -9.92 -1.31 1.02
N TYR A 37 -8.80 -1.47 1.74
CA TYR A 37 -8.66 -1.01 3.11
C TYR A 37 -8.55 0.52 3.14
N ASP A 38 -9.48 1.14 3.85
CA ASP A 38 -9.57 2.58 4.06
C ASP A 38 -10.05 2.82 5.50
N ASP A 39 -9.13 3.23 6.37
CA ASP A 39 -9.34 3.30 7.82
C ASP A 39 -9.24 4.76 8.29
N PRO A 40 -10.33 5.38 8.79
CA PRO A 40 -10.32 6.78 9.19
C PRO A 40 -9.52 7.04 10.48
N THR A 41 -9.06 6.00 11.17
CA THR A 41 -8.26 6.10 12.39
C THR A 41 -6.75 5.93 12.14
N CYS A 42 -6.34 5.56 10.93
CA CYS A 42 -4.94 5.29 10.62
C CYS A 42 -4.06 6.56 10.74
N SER A 43 -2.96 6.46 11.48
CA SER A 43 -2.00 7.56 11.61
C SER A 43 -1.34 7.85 10.27
N LYS A 44 -1.22 9.14 9.93
CA LYS A 44 -0.49 9.58 8.73
C LYS A 44 0.99 9.86 8.99
N THR A 45 1.49 9.73 10.23
CA THR A 45 2.83 10.18 10.62
C THR A 45 3.59 9.21 11.51
N ASP A 46 2.91 8.25 12.14
CA ASP A 46 3.52 7.22 12.98
C ASP A 46 3.75 5.96 12.13
N LEU A 47 5.00 5.45 12.04
CA LEU A 47 5.40 4.50 10.98
C LEU A 47 6.22 3.28 11.48
N ASP A 48 5.72 2.08 11.13
CA ASP A 48 5.49 0.86 12.05
C ASP A 48 6.22 -0.26 11.12
N HIS A 49 5.64 -0.69 9.98
CA HIS A 49 5.80 -2.04 9.40
C HIS A 49 5.70 -2.03 7.85
N PRO A 50 6.80 -2.26 7.12
CA PRO A 50 6.90 -1.90 5.71
C PRO A 50 6.23 -2.90 4.79
N PHE A 51 5.53 -2.37 3.78
CA PHE A 51 5.04 -3.15 2.65
C PHE A 51 5.77 -2.75 1.36
N PHE A 52 5.84 -3.67 0.42
CA PHE A 52 6.37 -3.39 -0.90
C PHE A 52 5.23 -3.06 -1.88
N LEU A 53 5.19 -1.82 -2.38
CA LEU A 53 4.20 -1.41 -3.39
C LEU A 53 4.54 -2.05 -4.74
N VAL A 54 3.73 -3.02 -5.17
CA VAL A 54 3.90 -3.76 -6.44
C VAL A 54 3.10 -3.15 -7.59
N GLY A 55 2.15 -2.26 -7.30
CA GLY A 55 1.34 -1.58 -8.31
C GLY A 55 0.26 -0.70 -7.71
N TYR A 56 -0.65 -0.27 -8.57
CA TYR A 56 -1.86 0.48 -8.23
C TYR A 56 -2.92 0.24 -9.31
N ASP A 57 -4.20 0.39 -8.96
CA ASP A 57 -5.30 0.28 -9.92
C ASP A 57 -6.53 1.06 -9.40
N THR A 58 -7.67 0.97 -10.09
CA THR A 58 -8.93 1.62 -9.73
C THR A 58 -10.10 0.66 -9.97
N VAL A 59 -10.88 0.35 -8.94
CA VAL A 59 -12.14 -0.39 -9.10
C VAL A 59 -13.25 0.59 -9.46
N THR A 60 -14.06 0.23 -10.46
CA THR A 60 -15.22 1.02 -10.92
C THR A 60 -16.46 0.13 -11.01
N ASN A 61 -17.59 0.58 -10.48
CA ASN A 61 -18.88 -0.12 -10.57
C ASN A 61 -20.01 0.91 -10.69
N GLY A 62 -20.55 1.07 -11.90
CA GLY A 62 -21.50 2.16 -12.20
C GLY A 62 -20.86 3.52 -11.94
N THR A 63 -21.44 4.30 -11.03
CA THR A 63 -20.90 5.61 -10.57
C THR A 63 -19.87 5.48 -9.44
N PHE A 64 -19.76 4.33 -8.79
CA PHE A 64 -18.74 4.10 -7.76
C PHE A 64 -17.36 3.94 -8.40
N LYS A 65 -16.37 4.66 -7.88
CA LYS A 65 -14.97 4.58 -8.28
C LYS A 65 -14.08 4.69 -7.05
N GLN A 66 -13.21 3.71 -6.82
CA GLN A 66 -12.22 3.73 -5.75
C GLN A 66 -10.82 3.43 -6.30
N ASP A 67 -9.91 4.38 -6.13
CA ASP A 67 -8.50 4.24 -6.44
C ASP A 67 -7.80 3.47 -5.31
N TYR A 68 -6.89 2.54 -5.64
CA TYR A 68 -6.10 1.80 -4.65
C TYR A 68 -4.65 1.55 -5.08
N TYR A 69 -3.77 1.29 -4.11
CA TYR A 69 -2.44 0.71 -4.25
C TYR A 69 -2.50 -0.80 -4.01
N ILE A 70 -1.61 -1.56 -4.65
CA ILE A 70 -1.41 -2.98 -4.40
C ILE A 70 -0.12 -3.13 -3.61
N ALA A 71 -0.22 -3.55 -2.34
CA ALA A 71 0.89 -3.65 -1.41
C ALA A 71 1.12 -5.11 -1.00
N LYS A 72 2.36 -5.59 -1.10
CA LYS A 72 2.77 -6.92 -0.64
C LYS A 72 3.24 -6.85 0.81
N ASN A 73 2.71 -7.75 1.65
CA ASN A 73 3.10 -7.93 3.05
C ASN A 73 4.18 -9.03 3.20
N SER A 74 4.79 -9.12 4.37
CA SER A 74 5.77 -10.15 4.76
C SER A 74 5.18 -11.30 5.59
N TRP A 75 3.92 -11.19 6.05
CA TRP A 75 3.27 -12.15 6.96
C TRP A 75 2.75 -13.46 6.30
N GLY A 76 3.27 -13.83 5.13
CA GLY A 76 2.91 -15.05 4.41
C GLY A 76 1.58 -15.00 3.64
N GLU A 77 1.30 -16.05 2.88
CA GLU A 77 0.13 -16.09 1.96
C GLU A 77 -1.22 -16.32 2.67
N SER A 78 -1.21 -16.74 3.93
CA SER A 78 -2.42 -16.92 4.75
C SER A 78 -3.07 -15.61 5.21
N TRP A 79 -2.37 -14.47 5.09
CA TRP A 79 -2.88 -13.16 5.48
C TRP A 79 -3.45 -12.37 4.28
N GLY A 80 -4.57 -11.68 4.50
CA GLY A 80 -5.19 -10.81 3.50
C GLY A 80 -5.56 -11.57 2.20
N ASN A 81 -5.25 -10.97 1.05
CA ASN A 81 -5.42 -11.61 -0.25
C ASN A 81 -4.09 -12.22 -0.72
N LYS A 82 -3.79 -13.45 -0.28
CA LYS A 82 -2.56 -14.20 -0.62
C LYS A 82 -1.26 -13.45 -0.28
N GLY A 83 -1.21 -12.80 0.89
CA GLY A 83 -0.08 -11.97 1.32
C GLY A 83 -0.09 -10.54 0.75
N TYR A 84 -1.16 -10.13 0.07
CA TYR A 84 -1.34 -8.76 -0.43
C TYR A 84 -2.53 -8.06 0.23
N ILE A 85 -2.48 -6.73 0.25
CA ILE A 85 -3.58 -5.84 0.62
C ILE A 85 -3.77 -4.77 -0.47
N TRP A 86 -5.02 -4.33 -0.65
CA TRP A 86 -5.35 -3.16 -1.47
C TRP A 86 -5.55 -1.97 -0.55
N MET A 87 -4.65 -0.99 -0.58
CA MET A 87 -4.69 0.20 0.26
C MET A 87 -5.37 1.34 -0.47
N SER A 88 -6.21 2.14 0.19
CA SER A 88 -6.86 3.28 -0.48
C SER A 88 -5.83 4.29 -1.01
N ARG A 89 -6.06 4.78 -2.23
CA ARG A 89 -5.16 5.69 -2.95
C ARG A 89 -5.92 6.97 -3.30
N ASN A 90 -5.20 8.09 -3.37
CA ASN A 90 -5.77 9.43 -3.55
C ASN A 90 -6.78 9.83 -2.44
N ARG A 91 -6.63 9.22 -1.26
CA ARG A 91 -7.42 9.44 -0.05
C ARG A 91 -6.54 10.07 1.03
N ASP A 92 -6.15 11.33 0.80
CA ASP A 92 -5.48 12.19 1.79
C ASP A 92 -4.29 11.51 2.54
N ASN A 93 -3.44 10.82 1.75
CA ASN A 93 -2.29 10.04 2.22
C ASN A 93 -2.62 9.05 3.36
N GLN A 94 -3.65 8.21 3.13
CA GLN A 94 -4.07 7.14 4.04
C GLN A 94 -2.88 6.33 4.59
N CYS A 95 -2.87 6.10 5.90
CA CYS A 95 -1.78 5.49 6.67
C CYS A 95 -0.37 6.06 6.43
N GLY A 96 -0.22 7.26 5.88
CA GLY A 96 1.10 7.83 5.56
C GLY A 96 1.86 7.08 4.47
N ILE A 97 1.17 6.28 3.64
CA ILE A 97 1.75 5.33 2.68
C ILE A 97 2.72 5.98 1.66
N ALA A 98 2.62 7.30 1.43
CA ALA A 98 3.50 8.06 0.54
C ALA A 98 4.58 8.90 1.27
N ASN A 99 4.76 8.75 2.60
CA ASN A 99 5.72 9.55 3.38
C ASN A 99 7.18 9.22 3.10
N ILE A 100 7.52 7.92 3.04
CA ILE A 100 8.91 7.45 2.97
C ILE A 100 9.10 6.43 1.81
N PRO A 101 8.79 6.82 0.55
CA PRO A 101 9.00 5.95 -0.60
C PRO A 101 10.51 5.77 -0.86
N ASN A 102 10.98 4.53 -0.87
CA ASN A 102 12.37 4.17 -1.16
C ASN A 102 12.43 3.07 -2.22
N TYR A 103 13.51 3.07 -3.00
CA TYR A 103 13.81 2.03 -3.99
C TYR A 103 15.32 1.90 -4.19
N PRO A 104 15.85 0.69 -4.44
CA PRO A 104 17.26 0.53 -4.79
C PRO A 104 17.55 1.07 -6.20
N LEU A 105 18.76 1.59 -6.39
CA LEU A 105 19.35 1.80 -7.71
C LEU A 105 20.21 0.58 -8.07
N ILE A 106 20.31 0.29 -9.36
CA ILE A 106 21.11 -0.78 -9.98
C ILE A 106 21.89 -0.23 -11.18
#